data_AF-A0A1J4MGR2-F1
#
_entry.id   AF-A0A1J4MGR2-F1
#
_cell.length_a   1.000
_cell.length_b   1.000
_cell.length_c   1.000
_cell.angle_alpha   90.00
_cell.angle_beta   90.00
_cell.angle_gamma   90.00
#
_symmetry.space_group_name_H-M   'P 1'
#
loop_
_entity.id
_entity.type
_entity.pdbx_description
1 polymer ?
#
loop_
_entity_poly.entity_id
_entity_poly.type
_entity_poly.pdbx_seq_one_letter_code
_entity_poly.pdbx_strand_id
1 'polypeptide(L)'
;MNLSIFLIITFIVVKGNIITLPLYGNVYKYGYYFIKISVGLPLRQQQTLIVDTGSSLTGFACVDCINCGTHENEPFNINLSTTSNIIECKKDSILINEKDIKNKDNYVRTNKNYQNYIQNFLENKCIYDIKYSEGSHIFGYFFEDFVEFENGLSSKLGIKRKFDEKFVFGCNIIEDSLFKHQKASGILGLANYSNIGGMNQIINFIFQSNEVRGIYPEKIISIFFEANGGKLTFGSTYFDQINIWDKQFEIYNVTRCVDDERYCAYISKIEVDSVIRKEYTATKGNTFKAIFDTGTTISIFPAKLFKNITRSLFNTVSRYYPKISGYDEKDGLICWKILNEISIDIFPDIKVMFKNNHNQFTEQFVINWSPKSYLYLNKILESNSKVYCLGIASNNLLNLKTRDLNNGGENPSNINEIVLGATFFIYKEITFFLSENKIMIRDNYSNINNKNNIVPSMNFFRNKNIGLNSNEGRNYDERKIINIHKRYKNSNIFTRRVIKRYKALRYKNEFWGVLISLSLITIVLLSTFTIYQKLLRKFKLFEENSFNLRQYVSLQY
;
A
#
# COMPACT_ATOMS: atom_id res chain seq x y z
N MET A 1 -38.71 -29.04 -38.03
CA MET A 1 -37.93 -29.47 -36.84
C MET A 1 -36.87 -28.42 -36.57
N ASN A 2 -37.02 -27.71 -35.45
CA ASN A 2 -36.25 -26.53 -35.09
C ASN A 2 -34.77 -26.85 -34.91
N LEU A 3 -33.92 -26.11 -35.61
CA LEU A 3 -32.48 -26.13 -35.45
C LEU A 3 -32.14 -25.27 -34.22
N SER A 4 -32.09 -25.89 -33.04
CA SER A 4 -31.67 -25.21 -31.82
C SER A 4 -30.17 -24.90 -31.91
N ILE A 5 -29.87 -23.63 -32.15
CA ILE A 5 -28.53 -23.03 -32.05
C ILE A 5 -28.05 -23.23 -30.61
N PHE A 6 -27.10 -24.14 -30.40
CA PHE A 6 -26.39 -24.25 -29.13
C PHE A 6 -25.42 -23.07 -29.04
N LEU A 7 -25.86 -22.02 -28.34
CA LEU A 7 -25.04 -20.87 -27.99
C LEU A 7 -24.00 -21.36 -26.97
N ILE A 8 -22.77 -21.60 -27.43
CA ILE A 8 -21.61 -21.80 -26.56
C ILE A 8 -21.34 -20.45 -25.90
N ILE A 9 -21.97 -20.20 -24.76
CA ILE A 9 -21.61 -19.10 -23.87
C ILE A 9 -20.24 -19.46 -23.30
N THR A 10 -19.19 -18.99 -23.94
CA THR A 10 -17.89 -18.87 -23.31
C THR A 10 -18.08 -17.87 -22.18
N PHE A 11 -18.11 -18.34 -20.93
CA PHE A 11 -17.91 -17.48 -19.77
C PHE A 11 -16.49 -16.93 -19.88
N ILE A 12 -16.34 -15.79 -20.57
CA ILE A 12 -15.20 -14.92 -20.37
C ILE A 12 -15.36 -14.46 -18.93
N VAL A 13 -14.60 -15.07 -18.01
CA VAL A 13 -14.38 -14.48 -16.70
C VAL A 13 -13.63 -13.18 -16.97
N VAL A 14 -14.39 -12.09 -17.09
CA VAL A 14 -13.82 -10.74 -17.15
C VAL A 14 -13.19 -10.53 -15.78
N LYS A 15 -11.88 -10.78 -15.66
CA LYS A 15 -11.14 -10.43 -14.45
C LYS A 15 -11.35 -8.93 -14.20
N GLY A 16 -11.65 -8.61 -12.95
CA GLY A 16 -11.49 -7.28 -12.33
C GLY A 16 -10.54 -6.35 -13.07
N ASN A 17 -10.95 -5.09 -13.29
CA ASN A 17 -9.99 -4.06 -13.66
C ASN A 17 -9.02 -3.83 -12.48
N ILE A 18 -7.84 -4.42 -12.55
CA ILE A 18 -6.76 -4.27 -11.55
C ILE A 18 -6.04 -2.96 -11.82
N ILE A 19 -5.93 -2.07 -10.83
CA ILE A 19 -5.12 -0.84 -10.91
C ILE A 19 -3.80 -1.07 -10.19
N THR A 20 -2.68 -0.78 -10.85
CA THR A 20 -1.34 -0.84 -10.23
C THR A 20 -0.60 0.46 -10.47
N LEU A 21 -0.26 1.15 -9.38
CA LEU A 21 0.38 2.45 -9.36
C LEU A 21 1.83 2.32 -8.92
N PRO A 22 2.78 3.01 -9.57
CA PRO A 22 4.12 3.15 -9.03
C PRO A 22 4.07 4.00 -7.77
N LEU A 23 4.76 3.55 -6.72
CA LEU A 23 5.07 4.39 -5.57
C LEU A 23 6.43 5.02 -5.74
N TYR A 24 6.54 6.26 -5.29
CA TYR A 24 7.77 7.03 -5.17
C TYR A 24 8.07 7.30 -3.70
N GLY A 25 9.24 7.85 -3.41
CA GLY A 25 9.63 8.21 -2.06
C GLY A 25 10.51 7.16 -1.37
N ASN A 26 10.94 7.49 -0.16
CA ASN A 26 11.70 6.65 0.74
C ASN A 26 11.74 7.29 2.14
N VAL A 27 12.10 6.50 3.14
CA VAL A 27 12.13 6.92 4.57
C VAL A 27 13.09 8.08 4.82
N TYR A 28 14.27 8.10 4.19
CA TYR A 28 15.29 9.10 4.53
C TYR A 28 15.08 10.47 3.86
N LYS A 29 14.94 10.49 2.54
CA LYS A 29 14.89 11.73 1.73
C LYS A 29 13.53 12.41 1.79
N TYR A 30 12.47 11.62 1.88
CA TYR A 30 11.09 12.12 1.83
C TYR A 30 10.39 11.95 3.18
N GLY A 31 10.64 10.85 3.90
CA GLY A 31 9.89 10.50 5.11
C GLY A 31 8.58 9.77 4.81
N TYR A 32 8.22 9.57 3.54
CA TYR A 32 6.96 8.96 3.16
C TYR A 32 7.05 8.37 1.74
N TYR A 33 6.02 7.61 1.39
CA TYR A 33 5.79 7.11 0.04
C TYR A 33 4.57 7.79 -0.56
N PHE A 34 4.63 8.10 -1.85
CA PHE A 34 3.60 8.88 -2.52
C PHE A 34 3.32 8.37 -3.94
N ILE A 35 2.15 8.71 -4.47
CA ILE A 35 1.78 8.53 -5.87
C ILE A 35 1.69 9.87 -6.59
N LYS A 36 1.61 9.81 -7.92
CA LYS A 36 1.30 10.96 -8.78
C LYS A 36 -0.07 10.76 -9.39
N ILE A 37 -0.89 11.81 -9.34
CA ILE A 37 -2.19 11.86 -10.00
C ILE A 37 -2.29 13.09 -10.88
N SER A 38 -3.20 13.07 -11.84
CA SER A 38 -3.61 14.25 -12.62
C SER A 38 -5.08 14.55 -12.33
N VAL A 39 -5.40 15.81 -12.03
CA VAL A 39 -6.75 16.27 -11.70
C VAL A 39 -7.18 17.38 -12.65
N GLY A 40 -8.44 17.35 -13.06
CA GLY A 40 -9.07 18.42 -13.85
C GLY A 40 -8.94 18.30 -15.38
N LEU A 41 -9.83 19.02 -16.07
CA LEU A 41 -9.91 19.10 -17.54
C LEU A 41 -10.30 20.52 -18.00
N PRO A 42 -9.91 20.94 -19.23
CA PRO A 42 -9.03 20.23 -20.16
C PRO A 42 -7.56 20.22 -19.70
N LEU A 43 -7.18 21.20 -18.87
CA LEU A 43 -5.84 21.34 -18.33
C LEU A 43 -5.70 20.44 -17.09
N ARG A 44 -4.94 19.36 -17.27
CA ARG A 44 -4.63 18.41 -16.19
C ARG A 44 -3.53 18.99 -15.31
N GLN A 45 -3.79 19.05 -14.02
CA GLN A 45 -2.84 19.53 -13.01
C GLN A 45 -2.32 18.32 -12.24
N GLN A 46 -0.99 18.14 -12.22
CA GLN A 46 -0.37 17.01 -11.54
C GLN A 46 -0.24 17.30 -10.05
N GLN A 47 -0.62 16.36 -9.20
CA GLN A 47 -0.47 16.44 -7.75
C GLN A 47 0.22 15.17 -7.21
N THR A 48 1.05 15.35 -6.18
CA THR A 48 1.76 14.26 -5.48
C THR A 48 1.12 14.00 -4.14
N LEU A 49 0.68 12.77 -3.88
CA LEU A 49 -0.11 12.44 -2.70
C LEU A 49 0.54 11.35 -1.86
N ILE A 50 0.76 11.64 -0.57
CA ILE A 50 1.25 10.68 0.42
C ILE A 50 0.23 9.55 0.56
N VAL A 51 0.70 8.32 0.47
CA VAL A 51 -0.17 7.14 0.63
C VAL A 51 -0.38 6.90 2.12
N ASP A 52 -1.61 7.07 2.59
CA ASP A 52 -1.92 7.05 4.02
C ASP A 52 -3.07 6.08 4.33
N THR A 53 -2.74 4.95 4.96
CA THR A 53 -3.72 3.98 5.46
C THR A 53 -4.31 4.35 6.83
N GLY A 54 -3.82 5.42 7.46
CA GLY A 54 -4.27 5.94 8.75
C GLY A 54 -5.39 6.98 8.66
N SER A 55 -5.67 7.55 7.48
CA SER A 55 -6.75 8.53 7.26
C SER A 55 -7.56 8.27 5.97
N SER A 56 -8.73 8.93 5.85
CA SER A 56 -9.67 8.76 4.74
C SER A 56 -9.68 9.91 3.73
N LEU A 57 -9.18 11.10 4.09
CA LEU A 57 -9.20 12.26 3.20
C LEU A 57 -8.24 12.04 2.03
N THR A 58 -8.70 12.31 0.81
CA THR A 58 -7.82 12.54 -0.33
C THR A 58 -7.90 14.00 -0.73
N GLY A 59 -6.81 14.75 -0.58
CA GLY A 59 -6.80 16.19 -0.77
C GLY A 59 -5.40 16.79 -0.81
N PHE A 60 -5.30 18.04 -1.25
CA PHE A 60 -4.05 18.75 -1.50
C PHE A 60 -4.26 20.27 -1.44
N ALA A 61 -3.17 21.03 -1.36
CA ALA A 61 -3.20 22.49 -1.36
C ALA A 61 -3.78 23.06 -2.68
N CYS A 62 -4.60 24.11 -2.54
CA CYS A 62 -5.17 24.86 -3.66
C CYS A 62 -4.62 26.29 -3.75
N VAL A 63 -4.81 26.95 -4.90
CA VAL A 63 -4.33 28.33 -5.13
C VAL A 63 -4.92 29.37 -4.19
N ASP A 64 -6.13 29.15 -3.68
CA ASP A 64 -6.77 30.03 -2.71
C ASP A 64 -6.26 29.78 -1.28
N CYS A 65 -5.21 28.98 -1.13
CA CYS A 65 -4.63 28.70 0.17
C CYS A 65 -4.07 29.97 0.81
N ILE A 66 -4.37 30.12 2.10
CA ILE A 66 -4.03 31.30 2.87
C ILE A 66 -2.80 31.05 3.75
N ASN A 67 -2.59 29.81 4.18
CA ASN A 67 -1.44 29.40 5.00
C ASN A 67 -1.09 27.92 4.73
N CYS A 68 -0.44 27.64 3.61
CA CYS A 68 0.02 26.28 3.25
C CYS A 68 1.53 26.19 3.17
N GLY A 69 2.03 24.95 3.09
CA GLY A 69 3.42 24.69 2.73
C GLY A 69 3.77 25.07 1.31
N THR A 70 5.05 24.95 0.99
CA THR A 70 5.53 24.94 -0.40
C THR A 70 5.81 23.50 -0.80
N HIS A 71 5.17 23.05 -1.88
CA HIS A 71 5.25 21.65 -2.34
C HIS A 71 5.96 21.53 -3.69
N GLU A 72 6.20 20.31 -4.15
CA GLU A 72 6.84 20.01 -5.44
C GLU A 72 5.93 20.38 -6.63
N ASN A 73 4.61 20.30 -6.47
CA ASN A 73 3.66 20.76 -7.47
C ASN A 73 3.04 22.09 -7.03
N GLU A 74 2.74 22.93 -8.01
CA GLU A 74 1.96 24.14 -7.78
C GLU A 74 0.60 23.78 -7.16
N PRO A 75 0.09 24.60 -6.22
CA PRO A 75 -1.24 24.41 -5.66
C PRO A 75 -2.30 24.28 -6.75
N PHE A 76 -3.28 23.42 -6.55
CA PHE A 76 -4.30 23.16 -7.54
C PHE A 76 -5.18 24.40 -7.76
N ASN A 77 -5.31 24.80 -9.02
CA ASN A 77 -6.16 25.91 -9.43
C ASN A 77 -7.49 25.38 -9.96
N ILE A 78 -8.53 25.47 -9.12
CA ILE A 78 -9.89 25.04 -9.46
C ILE A 78 -10.39 25.75 -10.74
N ASN A 79 -10.09 27.05 -10.89
CA ASN A 79 -10.57 27.86 -12.02
C ASN A 79 -9.95 27.46 -13.37
N LEU A 80 -8.83 26.71 -13.38
CA LEU A 80 -8.24 26.19 -14.61
C LEU A 80 -8.91 24.89 -15.09
N SER A 81 -9.77 24.28 -14.27
CA SER A 81 -10.53 23.09 -14.62
C SER A 81 -11.99 23.44 -14.86
N THR A 82 -12.44 23.31 -16.12
CA THR A 82 -13.84 23.52 -16.51
C THR A 82 -14.77 22.39 -16.04
N THR A 83 -14.20 21.29 -15.53
CA THR A 83 -14.96 20.16 -14.97
C THR A 83 -15.02 20.16 -13.45
N SER A 84 -14.33 21.09 -12.80
CA SER A 84 -14.40 21.24 -11.35
C SER A 84 -15.77 21.74 -10.92
N ASN A 85 -16.24 21.27 -9.77
CA ASN A 85 -17.44 21.78 -9.13
C ASN A 85 -17.24 21.78 -7.62
N ILE A 86 -17.55 22.89 -6.95
CA ILE A 86 -17.43 22.99 -5.49
C ILE A 86 -18.60 22.21 -4.88
N ILE A 87 -18.34 21.44 -3.82
CA ILE A 87 -19.41 20.76 -3.09
C ILE A 87 -20.05 21.75 -2.13
N GLU A 88 -21.34 21.99 -2.34
CA GLU A 88 -22.12 22.92 -1.52
C GLU A 88 -22.88 22.20 -0.40
N CYS A 89 -22.86 22.74 0.81
CA CYS A 89 -23.58 22.23 1.98
C CYS A 89 -24.50 23.33 2.54
N LYS A 90 -25.75 22.97 2.87
CA LYS A 90 -26.66 23.89 3.58
C LYS A 90 -26.10 24.21 4.96
N LYS A 91 -26.24 25.48 5.37
CA LYS A 91 -25.68 26.10 6.58
C LYS A 91 -26.09 25.44 7.91
N ASP A 92 -27.05 24.51 7.90
CA ASP A 92 -27.59 23.86 9.09
C ASP A 92 -26.72 22.68 9.54
N SER A 93 -25.50 22.95 10.03
CA SER A 93 -24.82 22.16 11.10
C SER A 93 -23.30 22.33 11.19
N ILE A 94 -22.63 23.14 10.36
CA ILE A 94 -21.24 23.53 10.64
C ILE A 94 -21.27 24.92 11.26
N LEU A 95 -21.67 24.97 12.54
CA LEU A 95 -21.17 26.02 13.41
C LEU A 95 -19.65 25.86 13.38
N ILE A 96 -18.97 26.66 12.55
CA ILE A 96 -17.58 27.01 12.82
C ILE A 96 -17.66 27.65 14.21
N ASN A 97 -17.48 26.84 15.25
CA ASN A 97 -17.52 27.35 16.61
C ASN A 97 -16.50 28.47 16.60
N GLU A 98 -16.90 29.68 17.00
CA GLU A 98 -15.94 30.78 17.15
C GLU A 98 -14.74 30.36 18.02
N LYS A 99 -14.87 29.29 18.82
CA LYS A 99 -13.80 28.65 19.59
C LYS A 99 -12.73 27.95 18.74
N ASP A 100 -13.05 27.41 17.56
CA ASP A 100 -12.10 26.76 16.66
C ASP A 100 -11.23 27.77 15.91
N ILE A 101 -11.77 28.95 15.59
CA ILE A 101 -10.99 30.10 15.10
C ILE A 101 -10.21 30.78 16.26
N LYS A 102 -10.73 30.77 17.49
CA LYS A 102 -10.13 31.48 18.63
C LYS A 102 -8.87 30.83 19.21
N ASN A 103 -8.58 29.56 18.93
CA ASN A 103 -7.59 28.83 19.74
C ASN A 103 -6.26 28.39 19.12
N LYS A 104 -6.00 28.48 17.80
CA LYS A 104 -4.66 28.11 17.28
C LYS A 104 -4.25 28.95 16.07
N ASP A 105 -3.79 30.17 16.37
CA ASP A 105 -2.68 30.88 15.72
C ASP A 105 -2.76 32.37 16.05
N ASN A 106 -1.66 32.94 16.55
CA ASN A 106 -1.59 34.38 16.87
C ASN A 106 -1.82 35.28 15.64
N TYR A 107 -1.69 34.75 14.42
CA TYR A 107 -1.93 35.49 13.18
C TYR A 107 -3.42 35.72 12.90
N VAL A 108 -4.28 34.71 13.09
CA VAL A 108 -5.74 34.82 12.88
C VAL A 108 -6.41 35.66 13.97
N ARG A 109 -5.81 35.70 15.17
CA ARG A 109 -6.36 36.36 16.36
C ARG A 109 -6.43 37.90 16.27
N THR A 110 -5.66 38.53 15.38
CA THR A 110 -5.48 40.00 15.42
C THR A 110 -6.28 40.77 14.37
N ASN A 111 -6.92 40.12 13.40
CA ASN A 111 -7.59 40.82 12.30
C ASN A 111 -9.03 40.33 12.05
N LYS A 112 -10.01 41.04 12.61
CA LYS A 112 -11.45 40.78 12.38
C LYS A 112 -11.83 40.77 10.89
N ASN A 113 -11.14 41.56 10.06
CA ASN A 113 -11.41 41.60 8.61
C ASN A 113 -11.02 40.27 7.93
N TYR A 114 -9.96 39.63 8.43
CA TYR A 114 -9.48 38.36 7.90
C TYR A 114 -10.43 37.19 8.27
N GLN A 115 -11.01 37.19 9.47
CA GLN A 115 -12.03 36.21 9.86
C GLN A 115 -13.29 36.33 9.00
N ASN A 116 -13.79 37.55 8.80
CA ASN A 116 -14.94 37.81 7.94
C ASN A 116 -14.67 37.40 6.48
N TYR A 117 -13.46 37.63 5.98
CA TYR A 117 -13.05 37.19 4.64
C TYR A 117 -13.11 35.66 4.50
N ILE A 118 -12.53 34.91 5.44
CA ILE A 118 -12.56 33.44 5.40
C ILE A 118 -14.00 32.93 5.50
N GLN A 119 -14.81 33.51 6.38
CA GLN A 119 -16.19 33.10 6.56
C GLN A 119 -17.04 33.34 5.30
N ASN A 120 -16.84 34.47 4.62
CA ASN A 120 -17.49 34.74 3.34
C ASN A 120 -16.95 33.83 2.22
N PHE A 121 -15.64 33.59 2.17
CA PHE A 121 -15.03 32.71 1.17
C PHE A 121 -15.51 31.26 1.29
N LEU A 122 -15.79 30.80 2.51
CA LEU A 122 -16.28 29.44 2.80
C LEU A 122 -17.80 29.35 2.82
N GLU A 123 -18.52 30.44 2.57
CA GLU A 123 -19.97 30.43 2.59
C GLU A 123 -20.51 29.42 1.57
N ASN A 124 -21.46 28.60 2.04
CA ASN A 124 -22.10 27.49 1.30
C ASN A 124 -21.18 26.35 0.85
N LYS A 125 -19.87 26.36 1.18
CA LYS A 125 -18.97 25.24 0.87
C LYS A 125 -19.05 24.16 1.95
N CYS A 126 -18.97 22.89 1.56
CA CYS A 126 -18.74 21.81 2.52
C CYS A 126 -17.29 21.85 3.01
N ILE A 127 -17.09 22.13 4.30
CA ILE A 127 -15.75 22.29 4.89
C ILE A 127 -15.31 21.05 5.68
N TYR A 128 -14.01 20.92 5.89
CA TYR A 128 -13.41 19.92 6.80
C TYR A 128 -12.31 20.54 7.66
N ASP A 129 -12.13 19.95 8.84
CA ASP A 129 -11.08 20.26 9.81
C ASP A 129 -10.52 18.92 10.32
N ILE A 130 -9.26 18.61 9.98
CA ILE A 130 -8.63 17.33 10.33
C ILE A 130 -7.35 17.58 11.13
N LYS A 131 -7.26 16.92 12.28
CA LYS A 131 -6.06 16.87 13.13
C LYS A 131 -5.46 15.47 13.09
N TYR A 132 -4.17 15.40 12.77
CA TYR A 132 -3.41 14.17 12.69
C TYR A 132 -2.77 13.82 14.04
N SER A 133 -2.49 12.54 14.25
CA SER A 133 -1.88 12.02 15.49
C SER A 133 -0.49 12.58 15.78
N GLU A 134 0.23 13.01 14.75
CA GLU A 134 1.52 13.70 14.87
C GLU A 134 1.41 15.18 15.28
N GLY A 135 0.19 15.71 15.38
CA GLY A 135 -0.10 17.09 15.76
C GLY A 135 -0.32 18.05 14.60
N SER A 136 -0.10 17.61 13.35
CA SER A 136 -0.41 18.40 12.16
C SER A 136 -1.92 18.63 12.00
N HIS A 137 -2.26 19.74 11.35
CA HIS A 137 -3.64 20.17 11.12
C HIS A 137 -3.80 20.58 9.66
N ILE A 138 -4.92 20.19 9.05
CA ILE A 138 -5.34 20.68 7.75
C ILE A 138 -6.80 21.12 7.82
N PHE A 139 -7.10 22.19 7.11
CA PHE A 139 -8.44 22.75 7.02
C PHE A 139 -8.72 23.21 5.59
N GLY A 140 -9.95 22.96 5.12
CA GLY A 140 -10.28 23.08 3.71
C GLY A 140 -11.75 22.90 3.40
N TYR A 141 -12.03 22.79 2.10
CA TYR A 141 -13.36 22.53 1.57
C TYR A 141 -13.34 21.47 0.47
N PHE A 142 -14.50 20.88 0.19
CA PHE A 142 -14.62 19.83 -0.82
C PHE A 142 -14.95 20.39 -2.21
N PHE A 143 -14.39 19.77 -3.24
CA PHE A 143 -14.76 19.94 -4.63
C PHE A 143 -14.72 18.59 -5.35
N GLU A 144 -15.46 18.43 -6.43
CA GLU A 144 -15.37 17.26 -7.30
C GLU A 144 -14.68 17.61 -8.63
N ASP A 145 -13.88 16.67 -9.13
CA ASP A 145 -13.31 16.75 -10.48
C ASP A 145 -12.90 15.37 -11.00
N PHE A 146 -12.51 15.29 -12.28
CA PHE A 146 -11.94 14.08 -12.85
C PHE A 146 -10.54 13.82 -12.34
N VAL A 147 -10.28 12.55 -12.03
CA VAL A 147 -8.96 12.04 -11.65
C VAL A 147 -8.43 11.06 -12.68
N GLU A 148 -7.12 11.11 -12.88
CA GLU A 148 -6.39 10.21 -13.76
C GLU A 148 -5.14 9.69 -13.04
N PHE A 149 -5.03 8.37 -12.91
CA PHE A 149 -3.89 7.72 -12.28
C PHE A 149 -2.78 7.38 -13.28
N GLU A 150 -1.53 7.48 -12.83
CA GLU A 150 -0.37 6.97 -13.55
C GLU A 150 -0.39 5.43 -13.58
N ASN A 151 -0.41 4.81 -14.76
CA ASN A 151 -0.46 3.35 -14.88
C ASN A 151 0.96 2.76 -14.93
N GLY A 152 1.31 1.91 -13.94
CA GLY A 152 2.66 1.35 -13.80
C GLY A 152 2.98 0.11 -14.65
N LEU A 153 1.98 -0.63 -15.16
CA LEU A 153 2.21 -1.90 -15.90
C LEU A 153 2.05 -1.80 -17.43
N SER A 154 1.58 -0.67 -17.97
CA SER A 154 1.41 -0.49 -19.42
C SER A 154 2.50 0.42 -20.01
N SER A 155 3.74 -0.06 -20.04
CA SER A 155 4.87 0.64 -20.68
C SER A 155 4.89 0.53 -22.21
N LYS A 156 3.84 -0.02 -22.85
CA LYS A 156 3.72 -0.05 -24.32
C LYS A 156 2.55 0.74 -24.91
N LEU A 157 1.56 1.09 -24.10
CA LEU A 157 0.57 2.11 -24.44
C LEU A 157 0.30 2.90 -23.16
N GLY A 158 0.70 4.16 -23.11
CA GLY A 158 0.49 5.08 -21.99
C GLY A 158 -0.99 5.44 -21.79
N ILE A 159 -1.84 4.42 -21.64
CA ILE A 159 -3.25 4.57 -21.28
C ILE A 159 -3.25 4.93 -19.80
N LYS A 160 -3.16 6.24 -19.56
CA LYS A 160 -3.58 6.83 -18.31
C LYS A 160 -5.06 6.47 -18.09
N ARG A 161 -5.40 6.05 -16.87
CA ARG A 161 -6.76 5.58 -16.57
C ARG A 161 -7.57 6.76 -16.03
N LYS A 162 -8.50 7.23 -16.86
CA LYS A 162 -9.52 8.19 -16.48
C LYS A 162 -10.78 7.44 -16.01
N PHE A 163 -11.39 7.91 -14.92
CA PHE A 163 -12.70 7.46 -14.48
C PHE A 163 -13.80 8.24 -15.20
N ASP A 164 -14.95 7.59 -15.43
CA ASP A 164 -16.09 8.23 -16.09
C ASP A 164 -16.88 9.14 -15.13
N GLU A 165 -16.63 9.00 -13.83
CA GLU A 165 -17.21 9.81 -12.76
C GLU A 165 -16.16 10.74 -12.14
N LYS A 166 -16.64 11.82 -11.51
CA LYS A 166 -15.79 12.74 -10.75
C LYS A 166 -15.57 12.20 -9.34
N PHE A 167 -14.39 12.46 -8.80
CA PHE A 167 -14.04 12.16 -7.43
C PHE A 167 -14.08 13.43 -6.58
N VAL A 168 -14.53 13.30 -5.32
CA VAL A 168 -14.58 14.41 -4.37
C VAL A 168 -13.23 14.52 -3.64
N PHE A 169 -12.54 15.62 -3.85
CA PHE A 169 -11.25 15.96 -3.25
C PHE A 169 -11.40 16.99 -2.13
N GLY A 170 -10.48 16.95 -1.17
CA GLY A 170 -10.23 18.06 -0.25
C GLY A 170 -9.31 19.11 -0.85
N CYS A 171 -9.70 20.37 -0.76
CA CYS A 171 -8.92 21.53 -1.12
C CYS A 171 -8.39 22.21 0.16
N ASN A 172 -7.11 21.97 0.49
CA ASN A 172 -6.49 22.53 1.69
C ASN A 172 -6.28 24.04 1.49
N ILE A 173 -6.71 24.83 2.48
CA ILE A 173 -6.46 26.28 2.54
C ILE A 173 -5.67 26.72 3.78
N ILE A 174 -5.53 25.81 4.75
CA ILE A 174 -4.61 25.90 5.88
C ILE A 174 -3.96 24.54 6.04
N GLU A 175 -2.65 24.53 6.18
CA GLU A 175 -1.83 23.37 6.54
C GLU A 175 -0.84 23.78 7.61
N ASP A 176 -0.62 22.95 8.62
CA ASP A 176 0.31 23.24 9.71
C ASP A 176 1.35 22.13 9.93
N SER A 177 2.37 22.48 10.73
CA SER A 177 3.42 21.57 11.18
C SER A 177 4.11 20.84 10.02
N LEU A 178 3.97 19.52 9.91
CA LEU A 178 4.74 18.73 8.94
C LEU A 178 4.24 18.91 7.50
N PHE A 179 2.97 19.26 7.30
CA PHE A 179 2.44 19.56 5.98
C PHE A 179 3.07 20.83 5.37
N LYS A 180 3.55 21.79 6.18
CA LYS A 180 4.23 22.99 5.66
C LYS A 180 5.58 22.71 4.99
N HIS A 181 6.21 21.59 5.35
CA HIS A 181 7.60 21.30 4.97
C HIS A 181 7.75 20.05 4.10
N GLN A 182 6.66 19.31 3.86
CA GLN A 182 6.66 18.16 2.98
C GLN A 182 6.68 18.57 1.50
N LYS A 183 7.31 17.75 0.67
CA LYS A 183 7.36 17.94 -0.79
C LYS A 183 6.07 17.50 -1.50
N ALA A 184 5.34 16.56 -0.93
CA ALA A 184 4.09 16.11 -1.53
C ALA A 184 3.04 17.22 -1.43
N SER A 185 2.22 17.37 -2.46
CA SER A 185 1.13 18.35 -2.48
C SER A 185 0.02 18.09 -1.47
N GLY A 186 -0.09 16.85 -0.98
CA GLY A 186 -1.17 16.44 -0.11
C GLY A 186 -1.16 14.95 0.17
N ILE A 187 -2.34 14.38 0.38
CA ILE A 187 -2.55 13.05 0.94
C ILE A 187 -3.58 12.24 0.15
N LEU A 188 -3.35 10.92 0.10
CA LEU A 188 -4.23 9.90 -0.43
C LEU A 188 -4.68 9.00 0.73
N GLY A 189 -5.82 9.33 1.32
CA GLY A 189 -6.43 8.54 2.39
C GLY A 189 -6.97 7.21 1.89
N LEU A 190 -6.50 6.12 2.48
CA LEU A 190 -6.84 4.74 2.16
C LEU A 190 -7.50 3.99 3.32
N ALA A 191 -7.69 4.63 4.48
CA ALA A 191 -8.39 4.01 5.59
C ALA A 191 -9.82 3.65 5.20
N ASN A 192 -10.28 2.48 5.65
CA ASN A 192 -11.61 1.94 5.32
C ASN A 192 -12.64 2.40 6.36
N TYR A 193 -12.93 3.69 6.35
CA TYR A 193 -13.98 4.26 7.21
C TYR A 193 -15.34 3.84 6.67
N SER A 194 -16.28 3.53 7.56
CA SER A 194 -17.66 3.36 7.12
C SER A 194 -18.15 4.69 6.51
N ASN A 195 -19.07 4.66 5.52
CA ASN A 195 -19.56 5.86 4.83
C ASN A 195 -20.42 6.75 5.76
N ILE A 196 -19.88 7.17 6.90
CA ILE A 196 -20.50 8.12 7.82
C ILE A 196 -20.40 9.50 7.16
N GLY A 197 -21.54 10.07 6.78
CA GLY A 197 -21.62 11.43 6.24
C GLY A 197 -21.47 11.57 4.71
N GLY A 198 -21.48 10.47 3.94
CA GLY A 198 -21.55 10.54 2.47
C GLY A 198 -20.28 10.98 1.74
N MET A 199 -19.13 11.09 2.43
CA MET A 199 -17.84 11.34 1.78
C MET A 199 -17.38 10.10 1.01
N ASN A 200 -17.21 10.23 -0.31
CA ASN A 200 -16.73 9.13 -1.14
C ASN A 200 -15.21 8.98 -0.97
N GLN A 201 -14.79 7.99 -0.20
CA GLN A 201 -13.37 7.62 -0.08
C GLN A 201 -12.85 7.08 -1.42
N ILE A 202 -11.57 7.31 -1.71
CA ILE A 202 -11.01 6.91 -3.00
C ILE A 202 -11.06 5.39 -3.22
N ILE A 203 -10.99 4.61 -2.14
CA ILE A 203 -11.16 3.16 -2.18
C ILE A 203 -12.55 2.79 -2.71
N ASN A 204 -13.60 3.44 -2.20
CA ASN A 204 -14.98 3.18 -2.58
C ASN A 204 -15.23 3.62 -4.02
N PHE A 205 -14.74 4.81 -4.39
CA PHE A 205 -14.76 5.32 -5.76
C PHE A 205 -14.11 4.35 -6.77
N ILE A 206 -12.92 3.83 -6.45
CA ILE A 206 -12.21 2.89 -7.32
C ILE A 206 -12.97 1.57 -7.49
N PHE A 207 -13.55 1.02 -6.42
CA PHE A 207 -14.26 -0.26 -6.52
C PHE A 207 -15.67 -0.13 -7.11
N GLN A 208 -16.41 0.93 -6.78
CA GLN A 208 -17.75 1.21 -7.35
C GLN A 208 -17.69 1.42 -8.86
N SER A 209 -16.74 2.23 -9.34
CA SER A 209 -16.57 2.46 -10.78
C SER A 209 -16.27 1.18 -11.58
N ASN A 210 -15.70 0.16 -10.93
CA ASN A 210 -15.49 -1.16 -11.54
C ASN A 210 -16.76 -2.03 -11.52
N GLU A 211 -17.53 -2.00 -10.42
CA GLU A 211 -18.82 -2.71 -10.30
C GLU A 211 -19.82 -2.23 -11.35
N VAL A 212 -19.92 -0.91 -11.58
CA VAL A 212 -20.77 -0.31 -12.62
C VAL A 212 -20.45 -0.82 -14.02
N ARG A 213 -19.19 -1.23 -14.27
CA ARG A 213 -18.75 -1.82 -15.54
C ARG A 213 -19.02 -3.32 -15.66
N GLY A 214 -19.75 -3.93 -14.72
CA GLY A 214 -20.11 -5.34 -14.71
C GLY A 214 -18.97 -6.27 -14.31
N ILE A 215 -17.94 -5.73 -13.65
CA ILE A 215 -16.75 -6.47 -13.23
C ILE A 215 -16.66 -6.44 -11.70
N TYR A 216 -16.60 -7.60 -11.06
CA TYR A 216 -16.54 -7.73 -9.61
C TYR A 216 -15.11 -8.12 -9.17
N PRO A 217 -14.14 -7.19 -9.11
CA PRO A 217 -12.83 -7.50 -8.54
C PRO A 217 -12.97 -7.86 -7.06
N GLU A 218 -12.06 -8.69 -6.55
CA GLU A 218 -11.88 -8.78 -5.10
C GLU A 218 -11.56 -7.39 -4.55
N LYS A 219 -12.27 -6.94 -3.51
CA LYS A 219 -12.04 -5.63 -2.89
C LYS A 219 -10.81 -5.69 -2.00
N ILE A 220 -9.65 -5.65 -2.63
CA ILE A 220 -8.35 -5.73 -1.95
C ILE A 220 -7.44 -4.57 -2.32
N ILE A 221 -6.71 -4.06 -1.32
CA ILE A 221 -5.67 -3.04 -1.49
C ILE A 221 -4.34 -3.69 -1.08
N SER A 222 -3.36 -3.68 -1.98
CA SER A 222 -2.05 -4.28 -1.74
C SER A 222 -0.95 -3.24 -1.86
N ILE A 223 -0.10 -3.14 -0.83
CA ILE A 223 0.97 -2.15 -0.73
C ILE A 223 2.30 -2.88 -0.57
N PHE A 224 3.24 -2.59 -1.46
CA PHE A 224 4.60 -3.11 -1.41
C PHE A 224 5.60 -1.96 -1.48
N PHE A 225 6.26 -1.65 -0.37
CA PHE A 225 7.33 -0.66 -0.31
C PHE A 225 8.69 -1.32 -0.55
N GLU A 226 9.51 -0.70 -1.39
CA GLU A 226 10.94 -0.98 -1.51
C GLU A 226 11.73 0.13 -0.81
N ALA A 227 13.05 -0.02 -0.68
CA ALA A 227 13.88 1.06 -0.12
C ALA A 227 13.74 2.39 -0.89
N ASN A 228 13.38 2.34 -2.18
CA ASN A 228 13.06 3.51 -3.00
C ASN A 228 11.83 3.20 -3.86
N GLY A 229 10.70 3.80 -3.52
CA GLY A 229 9.43 3.59 -4.21
C GLY A 229 8.79 2.24 -3.90
N GLY A 230 7.99 1.71 -4.83
CA GLY A 230 7.23 0.49 -4.62
C GLY A 230 6.05 0.34 -5.56
N LYS A 231 5.02 -0.39 -5.11
CA LYS A 231 3.76 -0.62 -5.84
C LYS A 231 2.55 -0.51 -4.90
N LEU A 232 1.52 0.16 -5.37
CA LEU A 232 0.18 0.19 -4.77
C LEU A 232 -0.80 -0.44 -5.77
N THR A 233 -1.55 -1.44 -5.34
CA THR A 233 -2.48 -2.18 -6.20
C THR A 233 -3.89 -2.18 -5.62
N PHE A 234 -4.89 -2.05 -6.48
CA PHE A 234 -6.30 -2.26 -6.18
C PHE A 234 -6.85 -3.42 -7.01
N GLY A 235 -7.55 -4.36 -6.37
CA GLY A 235 -8.22 -5.48 -7.03
C GLY A 235 -7.33 -6.72 -7.27
N SER A 236 -6.05 -6.68 -6.90
CA SER A 236 -5.12 -7.81 -6.92
C SER A 236 -3.93 -7.54 -6.00
N THR A 237 -3.03 -8.51 -5.85
CA THR A 237 -1.70 -8.29 -5.30
C THR A 237 -0.72 -7.96 -6.44
N TYR A 238 0.41 -7.32 -6.12
CA TYR A 238 1.43 -7.03 -7.13
C TYR A 238 2.09 -8.32 -7.63
N PHE A 239 2.47 -9.24 -6.75
CA PHE A 239 3.18 -10.45 -7.18
C PHE A 239 2.31 -11.46 -7.94
N ASP A 240 0.99 -11.49 -7.70
CA ASP A 240 0.09 -12.35 -8.48
C ASP A 240 -0.06 -11.85 -9.93
N GLN A 241 0.06 -10.53 -10.18
CA GLN A 241 -0.02 -9.97 -11.53
C GLN A 241 1.19 -10.31 -12.39
N ILE A 242 2.38 -10.36 -11.80
CA ILE A 242 3.63 -10.57 -12.54
C ILE A 242 4.03 -12.05 -12.65
N ASN A 243 3.17 -12.98 -12.20
CA ASN A 243 3.34 -14.43 -12.31
C ASN A 243 4.75 -14.92 -11.91
N ILE A 244 5.30 -14.39 -10.82
CA ILE A 244 6.59 -14.88 -10.32
C ILE A 244 6.34 -16.16 -9.52
N TRP A 245 6.35 -17.30 -10.22
CA TRP A 245 6.22 -18.63 -9.60
C TRP A 245 7.53 -19.15 -8.99
N ASP A 246 8.68 -18.55 -9.32
CA ASP A 246 10.01 -19.01 -8.89
C ASP A 246 10.47 -18.41 -7.55
N LYS A 247 9.68 -17.54 -6.90
CA LYS A 247 10.04 -16.95 -5.60
C LYS A 247 9.30 -17.65 -4.45
N GLN A 248 10.07 -18.17 -3.50
CA GLN A 248 9.53 -18.61 -2.21
C GLN A 248 9.24 -17.39 -1.35
N PHE A 249 7.96 -17.10 -1.17
CA PHE A 249 7.47 -16.12 -0.21
C PHE A 249 6.87 -16.84 0.99
N GLU A 250 7.09 -16.29 2.18
CA GLU A 250 6.32 -16.66 3.36
C GLU A 250 5.04 -15.81 3.38
N ILE A 251 3.88 -16.47 3.54
CA ILE A 251 2.57 -15.81 3.50
C ILE A 251 1.92 -15.99 4.87
N TYR A 252 1.56 -14.87 5.49
CA TYR A 252 0.90 -14.82 6.80
C TYR A 252 -0.48 -14.20 6.66
N ASN A 253 -1.52 -14.92 7.08
CA ASN A 253 -2.90 -14.42 7.08
C ASN A 253 -3.28 -14.01 8.50
N VAL A 254 -3.12 -12.72 8.80
CA VAL A 254 -3.41 -12.14 10.11
C VAL A 254 -4.87 -11.72 10.18
N THR A 255 -5.53 -11.97 11.31
CA THR A 255 -6.89 -11.47 11.54
C THR A 255 -6.86 -9.96 11.76
N ARG A 256 -7.64 -9.23 10.95
CA ARG A 256 -7.88 -7.80 11.17
C ARG A 256 -8.68 -7.60 12.46
N CYS A 257 -8.43 -6.50 13.17
CA CYS A 257 -9.34 -6.02 14.20
C CYS A 257 -10.77 -5.86 13.65
N VAL A 258 -11.75 -6.17 14.49
CA VAL A 258 -13.16 -5.84 14.27
C VAL A 258 -13.43 -4.46 14.90
N ASP A 259 -14.37 -3.69 14.34
CA ASP A 259 -14.84 -2.40 14.86
C ASP A 259 -13.76 -1.30 15.01
N ASP A 260 -12.65 -1.39 14.25
CA ASP A 260 -11.73 -0.26 14.02
C ASP A 260 -11.72 0.04 12.53
N GLU A 261 -11.87 1.31 12.18
CA GLU A 261 -11.90 1.79 10.80
C GLU A 261 -10.50 1.81 10.18
N ARG A 262 -9.47 1.97 11.00
CA ARG A 262 -8.06 1.84 10.60
C ARG A 262 -7.71 0.36 10.43
N TYR A 263 -6.74 0.07 9.57
CA TYR A 263 -6.21 -1.28 9.44
C TYR A 263 -5.41 -1.64 10.68
N CYS A 264 -5.89 -2.61 11.47
CA CYS A 264 -5.13 -3.10 12.61
C CYS A 264 -5.20 -4.60 12.82
N ALA A 265 -4.28 -5.12 13.62
CA ALA A 265 -4.24 -6.49 14.13
C ALA A 265 -3.72 -6.52 15.57
N TYR A 266 -3.62 -7.71 16.18
CA TYR A 266 -3.10 -7.86 17.54
C TYR A 266 -1.74 -8.55 17.57
N ILE A 267 -0.77 -7.93 18.23
CA ILE A 267 0.55 -8.50 18.51
C ILE A 267 0.55 -9.07 19.94
N SER A 268 0.90 -10.34 20.09
CA SER A 268 1.00 -11.00 21.40
C SER A 268 2.36 -10.80 22.05
N LYS A 269 3.42 -10.80 21.24
CA LYS A 269 4.80 -10.82 21.72
C LYS A 269 5.75 -10.25 20.67
N ILE A 270 6.80 -9.58 21.15
CA ILE A 270 7.93 -9.13 20.34
C ILE A 270 9.22 -9.65 20.98
N GLU A 271 10.13 -10.10 20.13
CA GLU A 271 11.40 -10.69 20.54
C GLU A 271 12.52 -10.20 19.62
N VAL A 272 13.72 -10.02 20.17
CA VAL A 272 14.91 -9.67 19.37
C VAL A 272 15.85 -10.87 19.40
N ASP A 273 16.21 -11.40 18.23
CA ASP A 273 17.07 -12.58 18.03
C ASP A 273 18.53 -12.30 18.38
N SER A 274 18.78 -11.91 19.63
CA SER A 274 20.12 -11.65 20.15
C SER A 274 20.74 -12.91 20.76
N VAL A 275 22.06 -12.87 20.98
CA VAL A 275 22.81 -13.90 21.72
C VAL A 275 22.19 -14.16 23.12
N ILE A 276 21.47 -13.18 23.68
CA ILE A 276 20.67 -13.31 24.90
C ILE A 276 19.19 -13.16 24.53
N ARG A 277 18.51 -14.27 24.21
CA ARG A 277 17.09 -14.28 23.86
C ARG A 277 16.27 -13.58 24.97
N LYS A 278 15.68 -12.43 24.67
CA LYS A 278 14.82 -11.67 25.59
C LYS A 278 13.46 -11.47 24.98
N GLU A 279 12.46 -11.95 25.70
CA GLU A 279 11.07 -11.94 25.29
C GLU A 279 10.33 -10.76 25.92
N TYR A 280 9.50 -10.10 25.13
CA TYR A 280 8.68 -8.98 25.58
C TYR A 280 7.21 -9.27 25.27
N THR A 281 6.50 -9.72 26.31
CA THR A 281 5.06 -9.95 26.26
C THR A 281 4.31 -8.71 26.75
N ALA A 282 3.12 -8.48 26.21
CA ALA A 282 2.16 -7.64 26.90
C ALA A 282 1.78 -8.31 28.24
N THR A 283 1.40 -7.51 29.24
CA THR A 283 1.07 -8.00 30.58
C THR A 283 0.06 -9.15 30.49
N LYS A 284 0.25 -10.21 31.30
CA LYS A 284 -0.56 -11.46 31.29
C LYS A 284 -2.05 -11.17 30.99
N GLY A 285 -2.50 -11.50 29.76
CA GLY A 285 -3.88 -11.32 29.30
C GLY A 285 -4.11 -10.25 28.23
N ASN A 286 -3.21 -9.28 28.04
CA ASN A 286 -3.36 -8.21 27.05
C ASN A 286 -2.51 -8.47 25.79
N THR A 287 -3.02 -8.10 24.62
CA THR A 287 -2.25 -7.98 23.37
C THR A 287 -1.96 -6.50 23.09
N PHE A 288 -0.97 -6.22 22.24
CA PHE A 288 -0.80 -4.89 21.67
C PHE A 288 -1.70 -4.76 20.43
N LYS A 289 -2.48 -3.69 20.35
CA LYS A 289 -3.21 -3.34 19.13
C LYS A 289 -2.23 -2.66 18.17
N ALA A 290 -2.01 -3.24 17.01
CA ALA A 290 -1.04 -2.79 16.02
C ALA A 290 -1.76 -2.21 14.80
N ILE A 291 -1.65 -0.91 14.59
CA ILE A 291 -2.22 -0.20 13.44
C ILE A 291 -1.20 -0.22 12.31
N PHE A 292 -1.64 -0.53 11.11
CA PHE A 292 -0.86 -0.47 9.88
C PHE A 292 -1.07 0.88 9.22
N ASP A 293 -0.07 1.74 9.30
CA ASP A 293 -0.17 3.15 8.90
C ASP A 293 0.99 3.52 7.99
N THR A 294 0.73 3.62 6.69
CA THR A 294 1.73 4.05 5.70
C THR A 294 2.00 5.55 5.71
N GLY A 295 1.11 6.36 6.30
CA GLY A 295 1.30 7.80 6.48
C GLY A 295 2.31 8.12 7.57
N THR A 296 2.52 7.20 8.52
CA THR A 296 3.56 7.31 9.55
C THR A 296 4.92 6.79 9.03
N THR A 297 5.96 7.62 9.06
CA THR A 297 7.31 7.29 8.56
C THR A 297 7.96 6.09 9.27
N ILE A 298 8.02 6.13 10.60
CA ILE A 298 8.71 5.16 11.46
C ILE A 298 7.71 4.51 12.41
N SER A 299 7.91 3.25 12.78
CA SER A 299 6.98 2.59 13.68
C SER A 299 7.05 3.15 15.10
N ILE A 300 5.90 3.36 15.74
CA ILE A 300 5.78 3.96 17.07
C ILE A 300 5.39 2.89 18.08
N PHE A 301 6.21 2.74 19.12
CA PHE A 301 6.10 1.68 20.11
C PHE A 301 5.93 2.25 21.53
N PRO A 302 5.26 1.53 22.44
CA PRO A 302 5.24 1.87 23.86
C PRO A 302 6.66 1.98 24.44
N ALA A 303 6.91 3.00 25.24
CA ALA A 303 8.24 3.33 25.77
C ALA A 303 8.99 2.15 26.41
N LYS A 304 8.29 1.31 27.18
CA LYS A 304 8.89 0.11 27.80
C LYS A 304 9.40 -0.88 26.77
N LEU A 305 8.63 -1.12 25.71
CA LEU A 305 8.98 -2.03 24.64
C LEU A 305 10.11 -1.47 23.78
N PHE A 306 10.05 -0.18 23.45
CA PHE A 306 11.12 0.53 22.73
C PHE A 306 12.47 0.44 23.47
N LYS A 307 12.50 0.75 24.79
CA LYS A 307 13.71 0.63 25.62
C LYS A 307 14.29 -0.79 25.63
N ASN A 308 13.41 -1.78 25.58
CA ASN A 308 13.77 -3.19 25.59
C ASN A 308 14.37 -3.65 24.26
N ILE A 309 13.74 -3.29 23.13
CA ILE A 309 14.25 -3.57 21.77
C ILE A 309 15.63 -2.93 21.58
N THR A 310 15.74 -1.64 21.87
CA THR A 310 16.98 -0.87 21.67
C THR A 310 18.13 -1.43 22.49
N ARG A 311 17.90 -1.76 23.76
CA ARG A 311 18.93 -2.42 24.60
C ARG A 311 19.39 -3.76 24.02
N SER A 312 18.47 -4.60 23.53
CA SER A 312 18.84 -5.88 22.90
C SER A 312 19.66 -5.67 21.62
N LEU A 313 19.30 -4.70 20.78
CA LEU A 313 20.06 -4.36 19.57
C LEU A 313 21.47 -3.89 19.93
N PHE A 314 21.60 -2.90 20.83
CA PHE A 314 22.90 -2.39 21.27
C PHE A 314 23.80 -3.48 21.86
N ASN A 315 23.26 -4.35 22.72
CA ASN A 315 24.01 -5.47 23.29
C ASN A 315 24.51 -6.46 22.23
N THR A 316 23.75 -6.63 21.14
CA THR A 316 24.13 -7.57 20.07
C THR A 316 25.28 -7.05 19.21
N VAL A 317 25.28 -5.73 18.94
CA VAL A 317 26.26 -5.11 18.05
C VAL A 317 27.48 -4.53 18.77
N SER A 318 27.45 -4.41 20.10
CA SER A 318 28.58 -3.90 20.91
C SER A 318 29.88 -4.69 20.73
N ARG A 319 29.78 -6.01 20.48
CA ARG A 319 30.94 -6.87 20.17
C ARG A 319 31.69 -6.51 18.88
N TYR A 320 31.11 -5.66 18.03
CA TYR A 320 31.73 -5.18 16.78
C TYR A 320 32.34 -3.79 16.91
N TYR A 321 32.43 -3.23 18.12
CA TYR A 321 33.12 -1.98 18.37
C TYR A 321 34.63 -2.08 18.02
N PRO A 322 35.28 -1.05 17.43
CA PRO A 322 34.74 0.26 17.05
C PRO A 322 34.10 0.31 15.66
N LYS A 323 34.04 -0.82 14.93
CA LYS A 323 33.56 -0.85 13.54
C LYS A 323 32.06 -0.55 13.44
N ILE A 324 31.30 -0.88 14.47
CA ILE A 324 29.95 -0.35 14.73
C ILE A 324 30.02 0.45 16.03
N SER A 325 29.62 1.70 15.99
CA SER A 325 29.57 2.58 17.17
C SER A 325 28.24 3.32 17.21
N GLY A 326 27.77 3.63 18.42
CA GLY A 326 26.62 4.50 18.60
C GLY A 326 26.90 5.86 17.95
N TYR A 327 25.89 6.41 17.29
CA TYR A 327 25.96 7.72 16.66
C TYR A 327 24.83 8.57 17.22
N ASP A 328 25.20 9.57 18.02
CA ASP A 328 24.26 10.47 18.67
C ASP A 328 23.99 11.66 17.74
N GLU A 329 22.74 11.78 17.29
CA GLU A 329 22.26 12.96 16.61
C GLU A 329 21.45 13.81 17.60
N LYS A 330 21.59 15.13 17.51
CA LYS A 330 20.84 16.09 18.36
C LYS A 330 19.31 16.04 18.14
N ASP A 331 18.83 15.16 17.25
CA ASP A 331 17.43 14.96 16.90
C ASP A 331 16.75 13.84 17.72
N GLY A 332 17.50 13.13 18.57
CA GLY A 332 16.97 12.08 19.44
C GLY A 332 16.75 10.73 18.76
N LEU A 333 17.25 10.55 17.53
CA LEU A 333 17.23 9.27 16.83
C LEU A 333 18.26 8.29 17.41
N ILE A 334 17.93 6.99 17.39
CA ILE A 334 18.90 5.95 17.75
C ILE A 334 19.60 5.50 16.48
N CYS A 335 20.87 5.85 16.34
CA CYS A 335 21.66 5.57 15.16
C CYS A 335 23.00 4.89 15.48
N TRP A 336 23.54 4.23 14.45
CA TRP A 336 24.86 3.61 14.47
C TRP A 336 25.68 4.09 13.29
N LYS A 337 26.94 4.44 13.56
CA LYS A 337 27.97 4.60 12.54
C LYS A 337 28.56 3.22 12.24
N ILE A 338 28.53 2.85 10.97
CA ILE A 338 28.98 1.56 10.45
C ILE A 338 30.09 1.82 9.42
N LEU A 339 31.25 1.19 9.62
CA LEU A 339 32.34 1.21 8.63
C LEU A 339 31.91 0.48 7.36
N ASN A 340 32.34 0.96 6.18
CA ASN A 340 31.83 0.52 4.87
C ASN A 340 31.94 -0.98 4.59
N GLU A 341 32.88 -1.67 5.24
CA GLU A 341 33.13 -3.11 5.08
C GLU A 341 32.10 -3.99 5.81
N ILE A 342 31.28 -3.40 6.69
CA ILE A 342 30.33 -4.13 7.52
C ILE A 342 28.92 -4.08 6.92
N SER A 343 28.29 -5.26 6.83
CA SER A 343 26.87 -5.38 6.48
C SER A 343 25.98 -5.10 7.69
N ILE A 344 24.81 -4.50 7.43
CA ILE A 344 23.74 -4.36 8.44
C ILE A 344 23.09 -5.69 8.82
N ASP A 345 23.35 -6.76 8.06
CA ASP A 345 22.87 -8.12 8.36
C ASP A 345 23.44 -8.68 9.68
N ILE A 346 24.43 -8.01 10.28
CA ILE A 346 24.94 -8.32 11.61
C ILE A 346 23.93 -7.99 12.72
N PHE A 347 23.02 -7.05 12.46
CA PHE A 347 21.94 -6.75 13.39
C PHE A 347 20.91 -7.90 13.37
N PRO A 348 20.34 -8.28 14.52
CA PRO A 348 19.43 -9.42 14.61
C PRO A 348 18.04 -9.09 14.08
N ASP A 349 17.28 -10.08 13.63
CA ASP A 349 15.87 -9.87 13.30
C ASP A 349 15.05 -9.53 14.57
N ILE A 350 14.02 -8.70 14.38
CA ILE A 350 12.99 -8.46 15.39
C ILE A 350 11.79 -9.34 15.04
N LYS A 351 11.52 -10.36 15.85
CA LYS A 351 10.36 -11.25 15.71
C LYS A 351 9.10 -10.58 16.23
N VAL A 352 8.12 -10.41 15.36
CA VAL A 352 6.80 -9.87 15.69
C VAL A 352 5.78 -11.01 15.64
N MET A 353 5.18 -11.34 16.77
CA MET A 353 4.24 -12.46 16.90
C MET A 353 2.82 -11.92 16.90
N PHE A 354 2.07 -12.17 15.83
CA PHE A 354 0.66 -11.81 15.72
C PHE A 354 -0.23 -12.89 16.32
N LYS A 355 -1.30 -12.47 17.01
CA LYS A 355 -2.34 -13.35 17.52
C LYS A 355 -3.42 -13.53 16.43
N ASN A 356 -3.68 -14.77 16.04
CA ASN A 356 -4.85 -15.12 15.23
C ASN A 356 -6.05 -15.43 16.14
N ASN A 357 -7.22 -14.88 15.83
CA ASN A 357 -8.42 -15.02 16.65
C ASN A 357 -9.28 -16.24 16.28
N HIS A 358 -8.86 -17.07 15.31
CA HIS A 358 -9.76 -18.06 14.73
C HIS A 358 -9.89 -19.41 15.43
N ASN A 359 -9.22 -19.71 16.56
CA ASN A 359 -9.55 -20.87 17.43
C ASN A 359 -8.81 -20.81 18.78
N GLN A 360 -9.31 -21.56 19.79
CA GLN A 360 -8.72 -21.67 21.15
C GLN A 360 -7.28 -22.21 21.18
N PHE A 361 -6.81 -22.80 20.07
CA PHE A 361 -5.39 -23.01 19.79
C PHE A 361 -4.90 -21.82 18.95
N THR A 362 -4.39 -20.77 19.60
CA THR A 362 -3.94 -19.57 18.90
C THR A 362 -2.72 -19.88 18.05
N GLU A 363 -2.89 -20.10 16.74
CA GLU A 363 -1.77 -20.03 15.80
C GLU A 363 -1.13 -18.64 15.93
N GLN A 364 0.14 -18.61 16.32
CA GLN A 364 0.92 -17.39 16.41
C GLN A 364 1.76 -17.28 15.14
N PHE A 365 1.49 -16.26 14.33
CA PHE A 365 2.29 -15.97 13.15
C PHE A 365 3.50 -15.14 13.55
N VAL A 366 4.70 -15.68 13.33
CA VAL A 366 5.96 -14.99 13.62
C VAL A 366 6.47 -14.37 12.33
N ILE A 367 6.56 -13.05 12.30
CA ILE A 367 7.15 -12.31 11.19
C ILE A 367 8.54 -11.82 11.63
N ASN A 368 9.56 -12.17 10.84
CA ASN A 368 10.93 -11.73 11.07
C ASN A 368 11.14 -10.35 10.44
N TRP A 369 11.14 -9.31 11.26
CA TRP A 369 11.45 -7.96 10.80
C TRP A 369 12.95 -7.79 10.68
N SER A 370 13.44 -7.83 9.43
CA SER A 370 14.87 -7.76 9.08
C SER A 370 15.49 -6.36 9.25
N PRO A 371 16.80 -6.24 9.56
CA PRO A 371 17.52 -4.96 9.61
C PRO A 371 17.45 -4.15 8.33
N LYS A 372 17.24 -4.76 7.16
CA LYS A 372 17.06 -4.02 5.90
C LYS A 372 15.75 -3.23 5.84
N SER A 373 14.82 -3.50 6.75
CA SER A 373 13.50 -2.90 6.83
C SER A 373 13.37 -2.03 8.09
N TYR A 374 13.85 -2.48 9.27
CA TYR A 374 13.79 -1.66 10.49
C TYR A 374 14.96 -0.68 10.65
N LEU A 375 16.06 -0.81 9.89
CA LEU A 375 17.09 0.23 9.78
C LEU A 375 16.98 0.92 8.44
N TYR A 376 17.15 2.24 8.43
CA TYR A 376 17.28 3.02 7.21
C TYR A 376 18.63 3.73 7.16
N LEU A 377 19.18 3.86 5.96
CA LEU A 377 20.36 4.68 5.74
C LEU A 377 19.96 6.14 5.95
N ASN A 378 20.45 6.74 7.02
CA ASN A 378 20.31 8.16 7.27
C ASN A 378 21.34 8.88 6.38
N LYS A 379 22.64 8.79 6.64
CA LYS A 379 23.63 9.52 5.84
C LYS A 379 24.91 8.77 5.60
N ILE A 380 25.71 9.29 4.66
CA ILE A 380 27.07 8.84 4.38
C ILE A 380 28.01 9.95 4.86
N LEU A 381 28.93 9.62 5.75
CA LEU A 381 29.95 10.53 6.29
C LEU A 381 31.12 10.66 5.32
N GLU A 382 31.89 11.75 5.43
CA GLU A 382 33.10 12.00 4.63
C GLU A 382 34.13 10.88 4.72
N SER A 383 34.20 10.18 5.87
CA SER A 383 35.03 9.00 6.07
C SER A 383 34.53 7.76 5.32
N ASN A 384 33.62 7.93 4.36
CA ASN A 384 32.86 6.88 3.69
C ASN A 384 32.13 5.92 4.65
N SER A 385 31.92 6.30 5.92
CA SER A 385 31.15 5.48 6.86
C SER A 385 29.66 5.77 6.70
N LYS A 386 28.81 4.78 6.92
CA LYS A 386 27.36 4.93 6.79
C LYS A 386 26.72 5.05 8.16
N VAL A 387 25.77 5.97 8.30
CA VAL A 387 24.94 6.09 9.50
C VAL A 387 23.60 5.46 9.21
N TYR A 388 23.27 4.42 9.98
CA TYR A 388 21.97 3.76 9.93
C TYR A 388 21.20 4.08 11.19
N CYS A 389 19.94 4.49 11.05
CA CYS A 389 19.07 4.84 12.16
C CYS A 389 17.94 3.83 12.31
N LEU A 390 17.49 3.66 13.54
CA LEU A 390 16.38 2.79 13.90
C LEU A 390 15.06 3.40 13.43
N GLY A 391 14.34 2.67 12.59
CA GLY A 391 13.00 2.98 12.11
C GLY A 391 11.88 2.67 13.12
N ILE A 392 12.19 2.80 14.41
CA ILE A 392 11.27 2.60 15.54
C ILE A 392 11.50 3.75 16.52
N ALA A 393 10.43 4.36 17.01
CA ALA A 393 10.45 5.39 18.05
C ALA A 393 9.53 5.04 19.23
N SER A 394 9.74 5.73 20.35
CA SER A 394 8.83 5.67 21.49
C SER A 394 7.70 6.66 21.35
N ASN A 395 6.48 6.26 21.73
CA ASN A 395 5.34 7.16 21.89
C ASN A 395 5.59 8.33 22.87
N ASN A 396 6.54 8.22 23.81
CA ASN A 396 6.91 9.33 24.69
C ASN A 396 7.59 10.49 23.94
N LEU A 397 8.27 10.22 22.83
CA LEU A 397 8.90 11.27 22.01
C LEU A 397 7.86 12.15 21.31
N LEU A 398 6.67 11.60 21.01
CA LEU A 398 5.55 12.35 20.44
C LEU A 398 4.87 13.23 21.50
N ASN A 399 4.72 12.70 22.72
CA ASN A 399 4.11 13.41 23.84
C ASN A 399 4.96 14.58 24.38
N LEU A 400 6.26 14.61 24.09
CA LEU A 400 7.13 15.72 24.46
C LEU A 400 6.90 16.95 23.56
N LYS A 401 6.55 16.77 22.28
CA LYS A 401 6.20 17.89 21.38
C LYS A 401 4.81 18.47 21.67
N THR A 402 3.87 17.66 22.17
CA THR A 402 2.50 18.11 22.48
C THR A 402 2.37 18.74 23.87
N ARG A 403 3.28 18.43 24.81
CA ARG A 403 3.28 19.02 26.16
C ARG A 403 3.64 20.50 26.20
N ASP A 404 4.39 21.00 25.22
CA ASP A 404 4.69 22.44 25.14
C ASP A 404 3.50 23.28 24.64
N LEU A 405 2.38 22.66 24.23
CA LEU A 405 1.26 23.37 23.62
C LEU A 405 -0.10 23.24 24.33
N ASN A 406 -0.30 22.30 25.26
CA ASN A 406 -1.60 22.13 25.92
C ASN A 406 -1.48 21.83 27.43
N ASN A 407 -1.75 22.86 28.26
CA ASN A 407 -2.27 22.67 29.61
C ASN A 407 -3.75 22.27 29.50
N GLY A 408 -4.02 20.99 29.23
CA GLY A 408 -5.37 20.44 29.15
C GLY A 408 -5.30 18.93 29.02
N GLY A 409 -5.85 18.22 30.01
CA GLY A 409 -5.78 16.77 30.11
C GLY A 409 -6.49 16.07 28.95
N GLU A 410 -5.73 15.61 27.97
CA GLU A 410 -6.15 14.53 27.09
C GLU A 410 -5.60 13.20 27.65
N ASN A 411 -6.48 12.20 27.71
CA ASN A 411 -6.19 10.87 28.22
C ASN A 411 -4.90 10.31 27.62
N PRO A 412 -4.03 9.66 28.42
CA PRO A 412 -2.79 9.09 27.91
C PRO A 412 -3.16 8.09 26.81
N SER A 413 -2.63 8.33 25.60
CA SER A 413 -2.57 7.39 24.49
C SER A 413 -2.50 5.95 25.01
N ASN A 414 -3.45 5.10 24.59
CA ASN A 414 -3.57 3.71 25.03
C ASN A 414 -2.17 3.06 25.12
N ILE A 415 -1.74 2.71 26.34
CA ILE A 415 -0.37 2.22 26.65
C ILE A 415 0.00 0.95 25.84
N ASN A 416 -0.99 0.30 25.22
CA ASN A 416 -0.87 -0.93 24.45
C ASN A 416 -1.10 -0.77 22.94
N GLU A 417 -1.04 0.45 22.39
CA GLU A 417 -1.11 0.68 20.95
C GLU A 417 0.30 0.75 20.32
N ILE A 418 0.46 0.09 19.17
CA ILE A 418 1.66 0.13 18.31
C ILE A 418 1.21 0.67 16.95
N VAL A 419 1.99 1.58 16.38
CA VAL A 419 1.83 1.98 14.97
C VAL A 419 2.95 1.34 14.17
N LEU A 420 2.60 0.49 13.21
CA LEU A 420 3.50 -0.10 12.24
C LEU A 420 3.56 0.84 11.03
N GLY A 421 4.60 1.69 11.03
CA GLY A 421 4.84 2.71 10.02
C GLY A 421 5.43 2.16 8.72
N ALA A 422 5.79 3.05 7.78
CA ALA A 422 6.38 2.70 6.50
C ALA A 422 7.61 1.78 6.63
N THR A 423 8.43 1.92 7.68
CA THR A 423 9.57 1.03 7.95
C THR A 423 9.17 -0.44 8.11
N PHE A 424 8.00 -0.74 8.66
CA PHE A 424 7.50 -2.11 8.75
C PHE A 424 7.07 -2.68 7.38
N PHE A 425 6.51 -1.83 6.52
CA PHE A 425 6.06 -2.19 5.17
C PHE A 425 7.22 -2.47 4.20
N ILE A 426 8.41 -1.90 4.44
CA ILE A 426 9.56 -2.11 3.54
C ILE A 426 9.86 -3.60 3.37
N TYR A 427 9.94 -4.02 2.10
CA TYR A 427 10.14 -5.38 1.61
C TYR A 427 9.05 -6.40 1.95
N LYS A 428 7.89 -5.95 2.44
CA LYS A 428 6.71 -6.78 2.66
C LYS A 428 5.57 -6.29 1.79
N GLU A 429 4.90 -7.20 1.12
CA GLU A 429 3.63 -6.88 0.47
C GLU A 429 2.52 -7.10 1.49
N ILE A 430 1.92 -6.00 1.95
CA ILE A 430 0.83 -6.01 2.92
C ILE A 430 -0.47 -5.74 2.17
N THR A 431 -1.38 -6.70 2.26
CA THR A 431 -2.65 -6.69 1.53
C THR A 431 -3.82 -6.68 2.50
N PHE A 432 -4.67 -5.68 2.35
CA PHE A 432 -5.90 -5.52 3.12
C PHE A 432 -7.08 -6.04 2.31
N PHE A 433 -7.80 -7.02 2.86
CA PHE A 433 -9.04 -7.51 2.28
C PHE A 433 -10.18 -6.69 2.86
N LEU A 434 -10.87 -5.91 2.04
CA LEU A 434 -11.90 -4.98 2.52
C LEU A 434 -13.22 -5.69 2.82
N SER A 435 -13.45 -6.86 2.21
CA SER A 435 -14.65 -7.68 2.43
C SER A 435 -14.45 -8.78 3.49
N GLU A 436 -13.26 -8.87 4.10
CA GLU A 436 -12.92 -9.92 5.08
C GLU A 436 -12.16 -9.31 6.25
N ASN A 437 -12.23 -9.93 7.43
CA ASN A 437 -11.40 -9.54 8.58
C ASN A 437 -9.97 -10.09 8.45
N LYS A 438 -9.29 -9.80 7.32
CA LYS A 438 -8.02 -10.42 6.94
C LYS A 438 -7.01 -9.40 6.43
N ILE A 439 -5.79 -9.48 6.95
CA ILE A 439 -4.60 -8.82 6.44
C ILE A 439 -3.62 -9.91 6.03
N MET A 440 -3.23 -9.95 4.75
CA MET A 440 -2.19 -10.86 4.28
C MET A 440 -0.86 -10.10 4.26
N ILE A 441 0.16 -10.69 4.85
CA ILE A 441 1.54 -10.19 4.78
C ILE A 441 2.36 -11.23 4.02
N ARG A 442 2.88 -10.85 2.86
CA ARG A 442 3.79 -11.66 2.06
C ARG A 442 5.20 -11.12 2.27
N ASP A 443 6.03 -11.87 2.97
CA ASP A 443 7.41 -11.52 3.26
C ASP A 443 8.37 -12.18 2.27
N ASN A 444 9.29 -11.38 1.72
CA ASN A 444 10.26 -11.82 0.73
C ASN A 444 11.62 -12.09 1.39
N TYR A 445 11.63 -13.01 2.35
CA TYR A 445 12.82 -13.36 3.15
C TYR A 445 14.00 -13.85 2.27
N SER A 446 13.71 -14.57 1.19
CA SER A 446 14.71 -15.20 0.31
C SER A 446 15.57 -14.22 -0.51
N ASN A 447 15.06 -13.02 -0.81
CA ASN A 447 15.79 -12.02 -1.61
C ASN A 447 16.70 -11.10 -0.79
N ILE A 448 16.56 -11.13 0.54
CA ILE A 448 17.44 -10.40 1.45
C ILE A 448 18.83 -11.05 1.43
N ASN A 449 18.95 -12.36 1.22
CA ASN A 449 20.22 -13.08 1.27
C ASN A 449 20.83 -13.41 -0.10
N ASN A 450 20.05 -13.43 -1.18
CA ASN A 450 20.58 -13.63 -2.54
C ASN A 450 20.93 -12.30 -3.21
N LYS A 451 22.20 -11.88 -3.05
CA LYS A 451 22.87 -10.98 -3.99
C LYS A 451 22.89 -11.65 -5.36
N ASN A 452 21.93 -11.34 -6.23
CA ASN A 452 22.08 -11.17 -7.68
C ASN A 452 20.73 -10.92 -8.36
N ASN A 453 20.64 -9.77 -9.03
CA ASN A 453 19.68 -9.40 -10.07
C ASN A 453 18.19 -9.26 -9.70
N ILE A 454 17.80 -8.05 -9.30
CA ILE A 454 16.56 -7.44 -9.81
C ILE A 454 16.89 -6.03 -10.31
N VAL A 455 17.27 -5.96 -11.58
CA VAL A 455 17.10 -4.75 -12.39
C VAL A 455 16.47 -5.24 -13.69
N PRO A 456 15.17 -5.07 -13.92
CA PRO A 456 14.68 -4.93 -15.29
C PRO A 456 15.37 -3.68 -15.83
N SER A 457 16.21 -3.86 -16.85
CA SER A 457 16.96 -2.78 -17.50
C SER A 457 16.04 -1.60 -17.81
N MET A 458 16.17 -0.52 -17.05
CA MET A 458 15.64 0.78 -17.42
C MET A 458 16.59 1.32 -18.49
N ASN A 459 16.16 1.28 -19.74
CA ASN A 459 16.86 1.98 -20.81
C ASN A 459 16.85 3.47 -20.47
N PHE A 460 18.00 3.98 -20.02
CA PHE A 460 18.25 5.41 -20.00
C PHE A 460 18.11 5.92 -21.44
N PHE A 461 17.02 6.64 -21.70
CA PHE A 461 16.93 7.49 -22.88
C PHE A 461 18.01 8.56 -22.74
N ARG A 462 19.03 8.40 -23.58
CA ARG A 462 20.08 9.37 -23.84
C ARG A 462 19.40 10.57 -24.51
N ASN A 463 19.01 11.58 -23.73
CA ASN A 463 18.58 12.85 -24.30
C ASN A 463 19.78 13.49 -25.01
N LYS A 464 19.57 13.74 -26.31
CA LYS A 464 20.35 14.65 -27.13
C LYS A 464 20.34 16.02 -26.46
N ASN A 465 21.48 16.47 -25.94
CA ASN A 465 21.75 17.90 -25.84
C ASN A 465 22.38 18.35 -27.16
N ILE A 466 21.64 19.18 -27.89
CA ILE A 466 22.16 20.07 -28.94
C ILE A 466 22.86 21.22 -28.20
N GLY A 467 24.05 21.57 -28.69
CA GLY A 467 25.05 22.34 -27.96
C GLY A 467 24.85 23.85 -27.88
N LEU A 468 25.77 24.49 -27.17
CA LEU A 468 26.73 25.47 -27.70
C LEU A 468 27.74 25.85 -26.59
N ASN A 469 29.04 25.72 -26.93
CA ASN A 469 30.23 26.54 -26.61
C ASN A 469 30.46 27.03 -25.16
N SER A 470 31.66 27.00 -24.56
CA SER A 470 33.04 26.94 -25.08
C SER A 470 34.05 26.84 -23.92
N ASN A 471 35.24 26.28 -24.23
CA ASN A 471 36.57 26.44 -23.59
C ASN A 471 36.77 25.81 -22.19
N GLU A 472 37.88 25.21 -21.80
CA GLU A 472 39.12 24.64 -22.38
C GLU A 472 39.85 24.09 -21.12
N GLY A 473 40.48 22.91 -21.14
CA GLY A 473 41.35 22.54 -20.00
C GLY A 473 41.65 21.07 -19.68
N ARG A 474 42.36 20.40 -20.60
CA ARG A 474 43.42 19.39 -20.37
C ARG A 474 43.15 18.09 -19.58
N ASN A 475 43.09 17.01 -20.39
CA ASN A 475 43.70 15.67 -20.30
C ASN A 475 44.60 15.29 -19.11
N TYR A 476 44.39 14.07 -18.58
CA TYR A 476 45.30 12.95 -18.25
C TYR A 476 44.43 11.95 -17.44
N ASP A 477 44.25 10.65 -17.68
CA ASP A 477 45.01 9.63 -18.42
C ASP A 477 44.05 8.43 -18.68
N GLU A 478 43.80 8.08 -19.94
CA GLU A 478 43.22 6.77 -20.34
C GLU A 478 44.38 5.87 -20.78
N ARG A 479 44.49 4.66 -20.20
CA ARG A 479 44.87 3.38 -20.87
C ARG A 479 45.31 2.31 -19.87
N LYS A 480 44.37 1.43 -19.48
CA LYS A 480 44.59 -0.03 -19.40
C LYS A 480 43.30 -0.72 -18.95
N ILE A 481 42.82 -1.60 -19.83
CA ILE A 481 41.95 -2.79 -19.65
C ILE A 481 40.98 -2.85 -20.85
N ILE A 482 41.55 -3.01 -22.04
CA ILE A 482 40.88 -3.61 -23.19
C ILE A 482 41.76 -4.79 -23.56
N ASN A 483 41.43 -5.99 -23.07
CA ASN A 483 41.77 -7.27 -23.72
C ASN A 483 41.18 -8.56 -23.11
N ILE A 484 40.08 -8.51 -22.33
CA ILE A 484 39.40 -9.74 -21.86
C ILE A 484 37.91 -9.72 -22.24
N HIS A 485 37.58 -9.37 -23.49
CA HIS A 485 36.19 -9.43 -23.98
C HIS A 485 36.04 -9.88 -25.44
N LYS A 486 36.92 -10.77 -25.91
CA LYS A 486 36.81 -11.34 -27.27
C LYS A 486 36.87 -12.87 -27.39
N ARG A 487 36.70 -13.64 -26.30
CA ARG A 487 36.68 -15.12 -26.35
C ARG A 487 35.46 -15.84 -25.76
N TYR A 488 34.37 -15.15 -25.43
CA TYR A 488 33.15 -15.79 -24.87
C TYR A 488 31.86 -15.53 -25.68
N LYS A 489 31.94 -15.40 -27.01
CA LYS A 489 30.75 -15.09 -27.83
C LYS A 489 30.34 -16.12 -28.90
N ASN A 490 30.98 -17.30 -28.96
CA ASN A 490 30.68 -18.29 -30.00
C ASN A 490 30.16 -19.67 -29.54
N SER A 491 29.78 -19.87 -28.26
CA SER A 491 29.34 -21.19 -27.77
C SER A 491 27.88 -21.28 -27.29
N ASN A 492 26.93 -20.49 -27.82
CA ASN A 492 25.54 -20.58 -27.32
C ASN A 492 24.41 -20.31 -28.34
N ILE A 493 24.66 -20.46 -29.65
CA ILE A 493 23.61 -20.36 -30.68
C ILE A 493 22.82 -21.68 -30.82
N PHE A 494 23.46 -22.83 -30.61
CA PHE A 494 22.81 -24.14 -30.73
C PHE A 494 21.85 -24.43 -29.56
N THR A 495 22.28 -24.12 -28.34
CA THR A 495 21.52 -24.27 -27.08
C THR A 495 20.24 -23.44 -27.08
N ARG A 496 20.28 -22.21 -27.62
CA ARG A 496 19.09 -21.34 -27.74
C ARG A 496 18.04 -21.86 -28.73
N ARG A 497 18.46 -22.55 -29.80
CA ARG A 497 17.53 -23.16 -30.78
C ARG A 497 16.88 -24.44 -30.24
N VAL A 498 17.63 -25.25 -29.48
CA VAL A 498 17.10 -26.46 -28.84
C VAL A 498 16.10 -26.12 -27.74
N ILE A 499 16.38 -25.13 -26.87
CA ILE A 499 15.44 -24.70 -25.81
C ILE A 499 14.15 -24.09 -26.40
N LYS A 500 14.24 -23.35 -27.52
CA LYS A 500 13.03 -22.82 -28.20
C LYS A 500 12.16 -23.94 -28.81
N ARG A 501 12.77 -24.98 -29.39
CA ARG A 501 12.03 -26.15 -29.90
C ARG A 501 11.45 -27.00 -28.77
N TYR A 502 12.16 -27.18 -27.65
CA TYR A 502 11.67 -27.93 -26.50
C TYR A 502 10.49 -27.22 -25.80
N LYS A 503 10.54 -25.89 -25.67
CA LYS A 503 9.41 -25.10 -25.14
C LYS A 503 8.18 -25.14 -26.08
N ALA A 504 8.38 -25.11 -27.40
CA ALA A 504 7.27 -25.21 -28.36
C ALA A 504 6.63 -26.61 -28.39
N LEU A 505 7.40 -27.68 -28.21
CA LEU A 505 6.90 -29.05 -28.13
C LEU A 505 6.14 -29.32 -26.81
N ARG A 506 6.60 -28.77 -25.68
CA ARG A 506 5.90 -28.91 -24.39
C ARG A 506 4.56 -28.17 -24.35
N TYR A 507 4.48 -26.97 -24.94
CA TYR A 507 3.23 -26.21 -25.06
C TYR A 507 2.19 -26.90 -25.94
N LYS A 508 2.63 -27.60 -26.99
CA LYS A 508 1.72 -28.39 -27.84
C LYS A 508 1.15 -29.59 -27.05
N ASN A 509 1.98 -30.33 -26.31
CA ASN A 509 1.50 -31.50 -25.58
C ASN A 509 0.58 -31.16 -24.40
N GLU A 510 0.81 -30.05 -23.68
CA GLU A 510 -0.11 -29.61 -22.62
C GLU A 510 -1.44 -29.09 -23.18
N PHE A 511 -1.44 -28.40 -24.33
CA PHE A 511 -2.67 -27.95 -24.98
C PHE A 511 -3.55 -29.10 -25.50
N TRP A 512 -2.94 -30.12 -26.11
CA TRP A 512 -3.67 -31.33 -26.54
C TRP A 512 -4.14 -32.16 -25.34
N GLY A 513 -3.36 -32.24 -24.25
CA GLY A 513 -3.77 -32.91 -23.01
C GLY A 513 -5.01 -32.30 -22.37
N VAL A 514 -5.09 -30.96 -22.34
CA VAL A 514 -6.27 -30.24 -21.83
C VAL A 514 -7.48 -30.46 -22.74
N LEU A 515 -7.32 -30.40 -24.06
CA LEU A 515 -8.42 -30.68 -25.00
C LEU A 515 -8.96 -32.10 -24.89
N ILE A 516 -8.08 -33.09 -24.74
CA ILE A 516 -8.47 -34.50 -24.57
C ILE A 516 -9.20 -34.69 -23.23
N SER A 517 -8.70 -34.09 -22.13
CA SER A 517 -9.35 -34.16 -20.83
C SER A 517 -10.75 -33.52 -20.83
N LEU A 518 -10.92 -32.38 -21.49
CA LEU A 518 -12.22 -31.72 -21.65
C LEU A 518 -13.19 -32.56 -22.49
N SER A 519 -12.70 -33.22 -23.54
CA SER A 519 -13.52 -34.14 -24.36
C SER A 519 -13.97 -35.39 -23.59
N LEU A 520 -13.13 -35.93 -22.71
CA LEU A 520 -13.47 -37.08 -21.87
C LEU A 520 -14.51 -36.68 -20.80
N ILE A 521 -14.35 -35.52 -20.18
CA ILE A 521 -15.31 -34.98 -19.20
C ILE A 521 -16.68 -34.76 -19.83
N THR A 522 -16.73 -34.20 -21.05
CA THR A 522 -18.02 -34.00 -21.74
C THR A 522 -18.70 -35.31 -22.12
N ILE A 523 -17.95 -36.33 -22.55
CA ILE A 523 -18.48 -37.68 -22.83
C ILE A 523 -19.03 -38.33 -21.55
N VAL A 524 -18.35 -38.18 -20.41
CA VAL A 524 -18.82 -38.70 -19.11
C VAL A 524 -20.09 -37.97 -18.66
N LEU A 525 -20.17 -36.66 -18.83
CA LEU A 525 -21.38 -35.88 -18.50
C LEU A 525 -22.58 -36.23 -19.41
N LEU A 526 -22.34 -36.44 -20.71
CA LEU A 526 -23.39 -36.88 -21.64
C LEU A 526 -23.87 -38.31 -21.35
N SER A 527 -22.97 -39.22 -20.99
CA SER A 527 -23.33 -40.60 -20.65
C SER A 527 -24.10 -40.66 -19.31
N THR A 528 -23.68 -39.91 -18.29
CA THR A 528 -24.42 -39.82 -17.03
C THR A 528 -25.79 -39.16 -17.21
N PHE A 529 -25.91 -38.12 -18.04
CA PHE A 529 -27.20 -37.49 -18.34
C PHE A 529 -28.17 -38.42 -19.09
N THR A 530 -27.67 -39.21 -20.05
CA THR A 530 -28.50 -40.21 -20.76
C THR A 530 -28.91 -41.38 -19.86
N ILE A 531 -28.05 -41.80 -18.94
CA ILE A 531 -28.40 -42.79 -17.90
C ILE A 531 -29.47 -42.23 -16.97
N TYR A 532 -29.32 -40.98 -16.52
CA TYR A 532 -30.30 -40.30 -15.67
C TYR A 532 -31.67 -40.17 -16.36
N GLN A 533 -31.71 -39.79 -17.64
CA GLN A 533 -32.92 -39.76 -18.46
C GLN A 533 -33.58 -41.14 -18.60
N LYS A 534 -32.79 -42.21 -18.78
CA LYS A 534 -33.32 -43.59 -18.81
C LYS A 534 -33.88 -44.02 -17.46
N LEU A 535 -33.23 -43.65 -16.35
CA LEU A 535 -33.72 -43.93 -15.00
C LEU A 535 -35.03 -43.19 -14.71
N LEU A 536 -35.13 -41.92 -15.09
CA LEU A 536 -36.37 -41.14 -14.96
C LEU A 536 -37.53 -41.76 -15.75
N ARG A 537 -37.28 -42.24 -16.98
CA ARG A 537 -38.31 -42.95 -17.77
C ARG A 537 -38.74 -44.27 -17.12
N LYS A 538 -37.81 -45.03 -16.54
CA LYS A 538 -38.13 -46.26 -15.81
C LYS A 538 -38.94 -45.97 -14.53
N PHE A 539 -38.61 -44.90 -13.81
CA PHE A 539 -39.38 -44.46 -12.64
C PHE A 539 -40.82 -44.08 -13.02
N LYS A 540 -41.00 -43.35 -14.12
CA LYS A 540 -42.33 -42.98 -14.63
C LYS A 540 -43.18 -44.20 -15.01
N LEU A 541 -42.58 -45.19 -15.68
CA LEU A 541 -43.23 -46.47 -16.01
C LEU A 541 -43.57 -47.30 -14.75
N PHE A 542 -42.75 -47.22 -13.70
CA PHE A 542 -43.03 -47.88 -12.43
C PHE A 542 -44.19 -47.21 -11.68
N GLU A 543 -44.25 -45.87 -11.70
CA GLU A 543 -45.39 -45.12 -11.14
C GLU A 543 -46.69 -45.44 -11.88
N GLU A 544 -46.70 -45.43 -13.22
CA GLU A 544 -47.89 -45.77 -14.03
C GLU A 544 -48.38 -47.21 -13.79
N ASN A 545 -47.47 -48.19 -13.67
CA ASN A 545 -47.85 -49.56 -13.33
C ASN A 545 -48.34 -49.71 -11.88
N SER A 546 -47.77 -48.96 -10.94
CA SER A 546 -48.24 -48.95 -9.54
C SER A 546 -49.60 -48.28 -9.36
N PHE A 547 -49.94 -47.33 -10.24
CA PHE A 547 -51.24 -46.66 -10.28
C PHE A 547 -52.33 -47.58 -10.82
N ASN A 548 -52.04 -48.35 -11.89
CA ASN A 548 -52.95 -49.34 -12.46
C ASN A 548 -53.21 -50.54 -11.51
N LEU A 549 -52.22 -50.97 -10.73
CA LEU A 549 -52.41 -52.00 -9.69
C LEU A 549 -53.25 -51.53 -8.50
N ARG A 550 -53.25 -50.23 -8.14
CA ARG A 550 -54.13 -49.69 -7.10
C ARG A 550 -55.58 -49.54 -7.57
N GLN A 551 -55.81 -49.27 -8.86
CA GLN A 551 -57.17 -49.22 -9.43
C GLN A 551 -57.84 -50.59 -9.56
N TYR A 552 -57.06 -51.67 -9.75
CA TYR A 552 -57.60 -53.04 -9.80
C TYR A 552 -57.98 -53.61 -8.42
N VAL A 553 -57.37 -53.13 -7.33
CA VAL A 553 -57.68 -53.59 -5.96
C VAL A 553 -58.86 -52.82 -5.34
N SER A 554 -59.23 -51.64 -5.86
CA SER A 554 -60.38 -50.85 -5.40
C SER A 554 -61.72 -51.18 -6.10
N LEU A 555 -61.76 -52.18 -6.98
CA LEU A 555 -62.97 -52.61 -7.70
C LEU A 555 -63.44 -54.02 -7.31
N GLN A 556 -62.95 -54.57 -6.19
CA GLN A 556 -63.34 -55.89 -5.70
C GLN A 556 -63.59 -55.97 -4.18
N TYR A 557 -63.91 -54.85 -3.53
CA TYR A 557 -64.48 -54.79 -2.19
C TYR A 557 -65.61 -53.77 -2.10
#